data_AF-A0AAV9XER4-F1
#
_entry.id   AF-A0AAV9XER4-F1
#
_cell.length_a   1.000
_cell.length_b   1.000
_cell.length_c   1.000
_cell.angle_alpha   90.00
_cell.angle_beta   90.00
_cell.angle_gamma   90.00
#
_symmetry.space_group_name_H-M   'P 1'
#
loop_
_entity.id
_entity.type
_entity.pdbx_description
1 polymer ?
#
loop_
_entity_poly.entity_id
_entity_poly.type
_entity_poly.pdbx_seq_one_letter_code
_entity_poly.pdbx_strand_id
1 'polypeptide(L)'
;MATVPTFLEATAVKQLSSHTYSGHLSKAYCIGAVPNGGYVAAVMLRAAATHMTTTHSRISPPQHHTVSFHGMFMIKTNAGPIQITIVDAKIGRSYSVLHVELLQEGMKCISAYVTMANIDNESGPTFNTHFVKPDPIIVGKENLDKLLMPKGIDGWHERPKPFADFREVSKRVRFFSTNEFTPGIVTNWATFTNPVEKVTNEAIVLIADLFVGVIEQMDPDAWGDSGSSKTPSSRYWYPTLSLSLDVKKALPKEGSKWVFSKVHCQQVKNGRWDLQVTMLDEDGELLATCSQVALMVDASRNLKPRGKREQSDAKL
;
A
#
# COMPACT_ATOMS: atom_id res chain seq x y z
N MET A 1 -4.04 -25.61 10.67
CA MET A 1 -3.67 -24.17 10.62
C MET A 1 -4.63 -23.49 9.66
N ALA A 2 -5.16 -22.31 9.98
CA ALA A 2 -5.99 -21.57 9.03
C ALA A 2 -5.13 -21.19 7.80
N THR A 3 -5.66 -21.42 6.59
CA THR A 3 -4.98 -21.06 5.35
C THR A 3 -4.75 -19.55 5.31
N VAL A 4 -3.54 -19.11 4.97
CA VAL A 4 -3.23 -17.71 4.75
C VAL A 4 -3.96 -17.25 3.49
N PRO A 5 -4.84 -16.23 3.55
CA PRO A 5 -5.52 -15.75 2.35
C PRO A 5 -4.53 -15.08 1.40
N THR A 6 -4.77 -15.26 0.11
CA THR A 6 -4.15 -14.46 -0.96
C THR A 6 -4.52 -12.98 -0.81
N PHE A 7 -3.80 -12.09 -1.50
CA PHE A 7 -4.10 -10.68 -1.54
C PHE A 7 -5.51 -10.41 -2.07
N LEU A 8 -5.94 -11.14 -3.10
CA LEU A 8 -7.28 -11.01 -3.66
C LEU A 8 -8.38 -11.52 -2.72
N GLU A 9 -8.12 -12.56 -1.94
CA GLU A 9 -9.09 -13.01 -0.91
C GLU A 9 -9.13 -12.02 0.26
N ALA A 10 -7.96 -11.59 0.74
CA ALA A 10 -7.83 -10.68 1.87
C ALA A 10 -8.37 -9.29 1.58
N THR A 11 -8.38 -8.85 0.32
CA THR A 11 -8.93 -7.54 -0.09
C THR A 11 -10.33 -7.62 -0.67
N ALA A 12 -10.97 -8.80 -0.63
CA ALA A 12 -12.31 -8.97 -1.18
C ALA A 12 -13.32 -8.05 -0.48
N VAL A 13 -14.19 -7.45 -1.29
CA VAL A 13 -15.30 -6.61 -0.85
C VAL A 13 -16.60 -7.15 -1.40
N LYS A 14 -17.67 -7.05 -0.61
CA LYS A 14 -19.02 -7.42 -1.02
C LYS A 14 -19.92 -6.20 -0.98
N GLN A 15 -20.57 -5.90 -2.10
CA GLN A 15 -21.60 -4.87 -2.17
C GLN A 15 -22.80 -5.26 -1.30
N LEU A 16 -23.22 -4.35 -0.41
CA LEU A 16 -24.40 -4.51 0.45
C LEU A 16 -25.58 -3.69 -0.06
N SER A 17 -25.31 -2.53 -0.65
CA SER A 17 -26.28 -1.66 -1.33
C SER A 17 -25.59 -0.92 -2.48
N SER A 18 -26.26 -0.02 -3.17
CA SER A 18 -25.64 0.80 -4.23
C SER A 18 -24.40 1.59 -3.76
N HIS A 19 -24.32 1.96 -2.48
CA HIS A 19 -23.27 2.86 -1.97
C HIS A 19 -22.59 2.34 -0.69
N THR A 20 -22.86 1.09 -0.30
CA THR A 20 -22.28 0.50 0.91
C THR A 20 -21.70 -0.88 0.62
N TYR A 21 -20.53 -1.17 1.16
CA TYR A 21 -19.76 -2.39 0.94
C TYR A 21 -19.29 -2.94 2.28
N SER A 22 -19.05 -4.25 2.33
CA SER A 22 -18.44 -4.94 3.46
C SER A 22 -17.11 -5.54 3.05
N GLY A 23 -16.21 -5.68 4.01
CA GLY A 23 -14.94 -6.39 3.86
C GLY A 23 -14.51 -7.01 5.19
N HIS A 24 -13.42 -7.76 5.17
CA HIS A 24 -12.84 -8.36 6.37
C HIS A 24 -11.32 -8.23 6.36
N LEU A 25 -10.78 -7.45 7.29
CA LEU A 25 -9.34 -7.22 7.39
C LEU A 25 -8.65 -8.44 8.03
N SER A 26 -7.73 -9.06 7.29
CA SER A 26 -7.03 -10.27 7.71
C SER A 26 -5.84 -9.98 8.62
N LYS A 27 -5.65 -10.82 9.66
CA LYS A 27 -4.44 -10.81 10.50
C LYS A 27 -3.16 -11.06 9.71
N ALA A 28 -3.25 -11.76 8.57
CA ALA A 28 -2.10 -12.05 7.71
C ALA A 28 -1.48 -10.81 7.05
N TYR A 29 -2.18 -9.67 7.09
CA TYR A 29 -1.74 -8.39 6.54
C TYR A 29 -1.57 -7.33 7.64
N CYS A 30 -1.37 -7.76 8.89
CA CYS A 30 -1.14 -6.86 10.03
C CYS A 30 0.35 -6.56 10.28
N ILE A 31 0.57 -5.43 10.95
CA ILE A 31 1.76 -5.07 11.70
C ILE A 31 1.33 -4.99 13.18
N GLY A 32 1.73 -5.97 13.97
CA GLY A 32 1.28 -6.22 15.32
C GLY A 32 -0.21 -6.52 15.33
N ALA A 33 -0.97 -5.71 16.05
CA ALA A 33 -2.44 -5.84 16.12
C ALA A 33 -3.17 -5.08 14.98
N VAL A 34 -2.46 -4.29 14.18
CA VAL A 34 -3.05 -3.28 13.27
C VAL A 34 -2.84 -3.69 11.81
N PRO A 35 -3.90 -3.80 10.99
CA PRO A 35 -3.77 -3.98 9.54
C PRO A 35 -2.87 -2.90 8.91
N ASN A 36 -2.00 -3.29 7.97
CA ASN A 36 -1.12 -2.37 7.25
C ASN A 36 -1.94 -1.29 6.48
N GLY A 37 -1.44 -0.06 6.44
CA GLY A 37 -2.16 1.09 5.86
C GLY A 37 -2.42 0.92 4.36
N GLY A 38 -1.42 0.48 3.60
CA GLY A 38 -1.52 0.17 2.18
C GLY A 38 -2.45 -1.01 1.90
N TYR A 39 -2.44 -2.05 2.73
CA TYR A 39 -3.43 -3.13 2.64
C TYR A 39 -4.86 -2.60 2.82
N VAL A 40 -5.11 -1.76 3.83
CA VAL A 40 -6.44 -1.18 4.04
C VAL A 40 -6.84 -0.24 2.90
N ALA A 41 -5.90 0.57 2.39
CA ALA A 41 -6.12 1.41 1.22
C ALA A 41 -6.50 0.56 -0.01
N ALA A 42 -5.83 -0.58 -0.23
CA ALA A 42 -6.16 -1.50 -1.31
C ALA A 42 -7.60 -2.04 -1.22
N VAL A 43 -8.10 -2.33 -0.01
CA VAL A 43 -9.51 -2.71 0.19
C VAL A 43 -10.45 -1.57 -0.24
N MET A 44 -10.12 -0.32 0.11
CA MET A 44 -10.90 0.85 -0.31
C MET A 44 -10.86 1.05 -1.84
N LEU A 45 -9.71 0.87 -2.49
CA LEU A 45 -9.59 0.93 -3.95
C LEU A 45 -10.43 -0.16 -4.63
N ARG A 46 -10.45 -1.38 -4.07
CA ARG A 46 -11.33 -2.44 -4.58
C ARG A 46 -12.81 -2.12 -4.42
N ALA A 47 -13.21 -1.47 -3.32
CA ALA A 47 -14.58 -0.98 -3.16
C ALA A 47 -14.91 0.08 -4.21
N ALA A 48 -14.00 1.03 -4.48
CA ALA A 48 -14.16 2.05 -5.52
C ALA A 48 -14.29 1.43 -6.93
N ALA A 49 -13.41 0.49 -7.31
CA ALA A 49 -13.50 -0.22 -8.59
C ALA A 49 -14.79 -1.05 -8.71
N THR A 50 -15.18 -1.74 -7.63
CA THR A 50 -16.46 -2.47 -7.58
C THR A 50 -17.63 -1.52 -7.77
N HIS A 51 -17.61 -0.35 -7.12
CA HIS A 51 -18.66 0.64 -7.23
C HIS A 51 -18.84 1.15 -8.66
N MET A 52 -17.75 1.49 -9.34
CA MET A 52 -17.81 1.94 -10.73
C MET A 52 -18.28 0.85 -11.69
N THR A 53 -17.96 -0.42 -11.41
CA THR A 53 -18.32 -1.55 -12.29
C THR A 53 -19.69 -2.16 -11.99
N THR A 54 -20.27 -1.90 -10.82
CA THR A 54 -21.62 -2.38 -10.46
C THR A 54 -22.65 -1.25 -10.48
N THR A 55 -22.53 -0.28 -9.56
CA THR A 55 -23.47 0.83 -9.40
C THR A 55 -23.50 1.73 -10.63
N HIS A 56 -22.32 1.99 -11.22
CA HIS A 56 -22.18 2.79 -12.44
C HIS A 56 -21.80 1.97 -13.68
N SER A 57 -22.25 0.71 -13.74
CA SER A 57 -22.01 -0.25 -14.84
C SER A 57 -22.40 0.24 -16.24
N ARG A 58 -23.23 1.30 -16.35
CA ARG A 58 -23.61 1.92 -17.63
C ARG A 58 -22.53 2.83 -18.23
N ILE A 59 -21.51 3.21 -17.46
CA ILE A 59 -20.40 4.02 -17.97
C ILE A 59 -19.55 3.17 -18.92
N SER A 60 -19.36 3.69 -20.14
CA SER A 60 -18.56 3.05 -21.18
C SER A 60 -17.53 4.03 -21.75
N PRO A 61 -16.24 3.68 -21.75
CA PRO A 61 -15.66 2.42 -21.23
C PRO A 61 -15.71 2.35 -19.68
N PRO A 62 -15.72 1.14 -19.06
CA PRO A 62 -15.84 1.01 -17.61
C PRO A 62 -14.67 1.67 -16.87
N GLN A 63 -14.96 2.51 -15.88
CA GLN A 63 -13.95 3.26 -15.12
C GLN A 63 -13.45 2.47 -13.90
N HIS A 64 -12.65 1.43 -14.14
CA HIS A 64 -12.21 0.48 -13.11
C HIS A 64 -10.77 0.71 -12.63
N HIS A 65 -10.04 1.66 -13.20
CA HIS A 65 -8.69 2.02 -12.80
C HIS A 65 -8.69 3.18 -11.82
N THR A 66 -7.94 3.05 -10.73
CA THR A 66 -7.63 4.18 -9.85
C THR A 66 -6.57 5.05 -10.52
N VAL A 67 -6.83 6.34 -10.67
CA VAL A 67 -5.87 7.33 -11.17
C VAL A 67 -5.22 8.07 -10.02
N SER A 68 -6.00 8.42 -8.99
CA SER A 68 -5.48 9.10 -7.80
C SER A 68 -6.25 8.65 -6.57
N PHE A 69 -5.55 8.52 -5.45
CA PHE A 69 -6.08 8.23 -4.12
C PHE A 69 -5.44 9.18 -3.13
N HIS A 70 -6.23 9.79 -2.26
CA HIS A 70 -5.74 10.51 -1.09
C HIS A 70 -6.56 10.10 0.13
N GLY A 71 -5.93 9.43 1.09
CA GLY A 71 -6.58 8.91 2.29
C GLY A 71 -6.03 9.52 3.57
N MET A 72 -6.93 9.94 4.46
CA MET A 72 -6.65 10.43 5.80
C MET A 72 -6.94 9.34 6.84
N PHE A 73 -5.91 8.91 7.57
CA PHE A 73 -5.96 7.82 8.54
C PHE A 73 -6.18 8.39 9.96
N MET A 74 -7.44 8.43 10.39
CA MET A 74 -7.84 9.10 11.63
C MET A 74 -7.84 8.17 12.85
N ILE A 75 -8.14 6.89 12.62
CA ILE A 75 -8.24 5.85 13.64
C ILE A 75 -7.65 4.56 13.09
N LYS A 76 -6.78 3.92 13.87
CA LYS A 76 -6.27 2.60 13.50
C LYS A 76 -7.40 1.58 13.37
N THR A 77 -7.28 0.71 12.39
CA THR A 77 -8.17 -0.44 12.21
C THR A 77 -7.68 -1.63 13.04
N ASN A 78 -8.55 -2.61 13.21
CA ASN A 78 -8.25 -3.94 13.74
C ASN A 78 -8.54 -4.99 12.67
N ALA A 79 -7.92 -6.17 12.78
CA ALA A 79 -8.37 -7.33 12.02
C ALA A 79 -9.84 -7.66 12.35
N GLY A 80 -10.64 -7.99 11.35
CA GLY A 80 -12.07 -8.22 11.52
C GLY A 80 -12.95 -7.50 10.49
N PRO A 81 -14.27 -7.52 10.68
CA PRO A 81 -15.22 -6.93 9.74
C PRO A 81 -15.06 -5.40 9.66
N ILE A 82 -15.32 -4.87 8.47
CA ILE A 82 -15.39 -3.44 8.20
C ILE A 82 -16.59 -3.14 7.29
N GLN A 83 -17.00 -1.88 7.30
CA GLN A 83 -17.95 -1.33 6.34
C GLN A 83 -17.27 -0.21 5.56
N ILE A 84 -17.62 -0.07 4.29
CA ILE A 84 -17.16 1.01 3.44
C ILE A 84 -18.39 1.72 2.87
N THR A 85 -18.42 3.04 2.96
CA THR A 85 -19.47 3.88 2.37
C THR A 85 -18.84 4.73 1.27
N ILE A 86 -19.54 4.85 0.15
CA ILE A 86 -19.07 5.60 -1.02
C ILE A 86 -20.09 6.67 -1.36
N VAL A 87 -19.62 7.90 -1.55
CA VAL A 87 -20.39 9.03 -2.06
C VAL A 87 -19.84 9.44 -3.41
N ASP A 88 -20.74 9.57 -4.38
CA ASP A 88 -20.45 10.08 -5.72
C ASP A 88 -20.17 11.58 -5.66
N ALA A 89 -18.93 11.98 -5.40
CA ALA A 89 -18.56 13.39 -5.42
C ALA A 89 -18.68 13.97 -6.84
N LYS A 90 -18.35 13.17 -7.86
CA LYS A 90 -18.56 13.46 -9.27
C LYS A 90 -18.60 12.17 -10.08
N ILE A 91 -19.62 11.98 -10.91
CA ILE A 91 -19.63 10.93 -11.94
C ILE A 91 -19.51 11.57 -13.31
N GLY A 92 -18.46 11.22 -14.05
CA GLY A 92 -18.16 11.80 -15.34
C GLY A 92 -17.92 10.74 -16.41
N ARG A 93 -17.85 11.16 -17.68
CA ARG A 93 -17.63 10.25 -18.81
C ARG A 93 -16.21 9.67 -18.86
N SER A 94 -15.20 10.49 -18.58
CA SER A 94 -13.79 10.07 -18.60
C SER A 94 -13.25 9.78 -17.20
N TYR A 95 -13.61 10.62 -16.23
CA TYR A 95 -13.18 10.53 -14.85
C TYR A 95 -14.36 10.69 -13.91
N SER A 96 -14.36 9.89 -12.86
CA SER A 96 -15.25 10.02 -11.71
C SER A 96 -14.43 10.23 -10.44
N VAL A 97 -15.00 10.94 -9.47
CA VAL A 97 -14.39 11.19 -8.16
C VAL A 97 -15.33 10.67 -7.10
N LEU A 98 -14.81 9.80 -6.24
CA LEU A 98 -15.53 9.16 -5.16
C LEU A 98 -14.99 9.64 -3.83
N HIS A 99 -15.87 9.93 -2.87
CA HIS A 99 -15.50 10.03 -1.46
C HIS A 99 -15.78 8.68 -0.80
N VAL A 100 -14.75 8.05 -0.25
CA VAL A 100 -14.78 6.70 0.29
C VAL A 100 -14.43 6.74 1.77
N GLU A 101 -15.33 6.30 2.63
CA GLU A 101 -15.10 6.19 4.07
C GLU A 101 -15.04 4.73 4.49
N LEU A 102 -14.05 4.37 5.29
CA LEU A 102 -13.95 3.06 5.93
C LEU A 102 -14.33 3.19 7.40
N LEU A 103 -15.32 2.40 7.81
CA LEU A 103 -15.85 2.33 9.16
C LEU A 103 -15.56 0.97 9.79
N GLN A 104 -15.28 0.98 11.08
CA GLN A 104 -15.17 -0.23 11.89
C GLN A 104 -15.70 0.03 13.29
N GLU A 105 -16.56 -0.86 13.80
CA GLU A 105 -17.18 -0.71 15.13
C GLU A 105 -17.86 0.67 15.31
N GLY A 106 -18.50 1.17 14.26
CA GLY A 106 -19.18 2.48 14.27
C GLY A 106 -18.25 3.70 14.23
N MET A 107 -16.94 3.51 14.09
CA MET A 107 -15.95 4.59 14.01
C MET A 107 -15.50 4.80 12.57
N LYS A 108 -15.44 6.06 12.11
CA LYS A 108 -14.82 6.44 10.83
C LYS A 108 -13.30 6.35 10.96
N CYS A 109 -12.71 5.27 10.45
CA CYS A 109 -11.27 5.02 10.56
C CYS A 109 -10.47 5.80 9.52
N ILE A 110 -10.96 5.81 8.28
CA ILE A 110 -10.28 6.40 7.13
C ILE A 110 -11.31 7.13 6.27
N SER A 111 -10.94 8.31 5.78
CA SER A 111 -11.71 9.07 4.78
C SER A 111 -10.79 9.37 3.61
N ALA A 112 -11.23 9.03 2.39
CA ALA A 112 -10.41 9.17 1.20
C ALA A 112 -11.18 9.72 0.00
N TYR A 113 -10.48 10.45 -0.87
CA TYR A 113 -10.97 10.75 -2.22
C TYR A 113 -10.24 9.87 -3.23
N VAL A 114 -11.00 9.30 -4.18
CA VAL A 114 -10.48 8.41 -5.22
C VAL A 114 -10.97 8.88 -6.57
N THR A 115 -10.03 9.17 -7.47
CA THR A 115 -10.34 9.43 -8.88
C THR A 115 -10.26 8.12 -9.65
N MET A 116 -11.37 7.75 -10.29
CA MET A 116 -11.53 6.55 -11.09
C MET A 116 -11.61 6.90 -12.57
N ALA A 117 -11.00 6.09 -13.43
CA ALA A 117 -11.01 6.25 -14.87
C ALA A 117 -10.86 4.90 -15.58
N ASN A 118 -10.75 4.96 -16.91
CA ASN A 118 -10.23 3.86 -17.71
C ASN A 118 -8.93 4.31 -18.37
N ILE A 119 -7.79 3.98 -17.74
CA ILE A 119 -6.45 4.36 -18.21
C ILE A 119 -6.18 3.84 -19.64
N ASP A 120 -6.63 2.64 -20.00
CA ASP A 120 -6.41 2.06 -21.34
C ASP A 120 -7.11 2.85 -22.46
N ASN A 121 -8.10 3.69 -22.11
CA ASN A 121 -8.87 4.51 -23.03
C ASN A 121 -8.54 6.01 -22.93
N GLU A 122 -7.51 6.38 -22.17
CA GLU A 122 -7.06 7.76 -22.12
C GLU A 122 -6.46 8.20 -23.46
N SER A 123 -6.69 9.48 -23.79
CA SER A 123 -6.08 10.11 -24.96
C SER A 123 -5.70 11.54 -24.61
N GLY A 124 -4.56 11.99 -25.13
CA GLY A 124 -3.96 13.27 -24.80
C GLY A 124 -2.54 13.34 -25.34
N PRO A 125 -1.89 14.51 -25.22
CA PRO A 125 -0.51 14.66 -25.65
C PRO A 125 0.45 13.92 -24.72
N THR A 126 1.50 13.34 -25.31
CA THR A 126 2.60 12.69 -24.59
C THR A 126 3.87 13.49 -24.81
N PHE A 127 4.53 13.91 -23.73
CA PHE A 127 5.77 14.66 -23.77
C PHE A 127 6.86 13.95 -22.96
N ASN A 128 8.11 14.09 -23.40
CA ASN A 128 9.24 13.71 -22.57
C ASN A 128 9.41 14.75 -21.46
N THR A 129 9.32 14.33 -20.20
CA THR A 129 9.45 15.22 -19.04
C THR A 129 10.89 15.34 -18.54
N HIS A 130 11.84 14.65 -19.17
CA HIS A 130 13.24 14.57 -18.73
C HIS A 130 13.39 14.09 -17.28
N PHE A 131 12.36 13.44 -16.73
CA PHE A 131 12.42 12.85 -15.40
C PHE A 131 13.50 11.77 -15.37
N VAL A 132 14.48 11.96 -14.47
CA VAL A 132 15.52 10.97 -14.24
C VAL A 132 14.90 9.83 -13.43
N LYS A 133 14.46 8.79 -14.16
CA LYS A 133 13.91 7.59 -13.54
C LYS A 133 15.00 6.96 -12.66
N PRO A 134 14.63 6.37 -11.50
CA PRO A 134 15.47 5.35 -10.89
C PRO A 134 15.88 4.33 -11.95
N ASP A 135 17.08 3.77 -11.88
CA ASP A 135 17.55 2.78 -12.85
C ASP A 135 17.36 1.36 -12.29
N PRO A 136 16.18 0.74 -12.49
CA PRO A 136 15.98 -0.66 -12.15
C PRO A 136 16.52 -1.58 -13.26
N ILE A 137 16.89 -1.02 -14.43
CA ILE A 137 17.31 -1.74 -15.64
C ILE A 137 18.72 -2.32 -15.47
N ILE A 138 19.45 -1.93 -14.42
CA ILE A 138 20.65 -2.66 -13.96
C ILE A 138 20.38 -4.16 -13.81
N VAL A 139 19.16 -4.56 -13.43
CA VAL A 139 18.74 -5.96 -13.48
C VAL A 139 18.26 -6.34 -14.89
N GLY A 140 17.36 -5.55 -15.48
CA GLY A 140 16.72 -5.86 -16.75
C GLY A 140 15.65 -6.95 -16.61
N LYS A 141 14.51 -6.78 -17.29
CA LYS A 141 13.32 -7.65 -17.15
C LYS A 141 13.62 -9.14 -17.24
N GLU A 142 14.46 -9.53 -18.20
CA GLU A 142 14.85 -10.93 -18.45
C GLU A 142 15.61 -11.58 -17.29
N ASN A 143 16.23 -10.79 -16.41
CA ASN A 143 16.99 -11.29 -15.28
C ASN A 143 16.20 -11.25 -13.97
N LEU A 144 15.02 -10.60 -13.88
CA LEU A 144 14.29 -10.43 -12.62
C LEU A 144 14.06 -11.75 -11.88
N ASP A 145 13.75 -12.82 -12.60
CA ASP A 145 13.52 -14.13 -12.02
C ASP A 145 14.77 -14.77 -11.42
N LYS A 146 15.97 -14.32 -11.81
CA LYS A 146 17.24 -14.73 -11.19
C LYS A 146 17.36 -14.21 -9.75
N LEU A 147 16.67 -13.12 -9.38
CA LEU A 147 16.59 -12.65 -7.99
C LEU A 147 16.01 -13.72 -7.06
N LEU A 148 15.11 -14.56 -7.56
CA LEU A 148 14.47 -15.63 -6.77
C LEU A 148 15.37 -16.86 -6.60
N MET A 149 16.43 -16.99 -7.42
CA MET A 149 17.33 -18.12 -7.39
C MET A 149 18.32 -18.00 -6.23
N PRO A 150 18.84 -19.11 -5.66
CA PRO A 150 19.84 -19.06 -4.59
C PRO A 150 21.11 -18.27 -4.94
N LYS A 151 21.51 -18.27 -6.23
CA LYS A 151 22.64 -17.48 -6.72
C LYS A 151 22.34 -15.98 -6.78
N GLY A 152 21.08 -15.59 -6.95
CA GLY A 152 20.67 -14.20 -7.09
C GLY A 152 21.27 -13.51 -8.32
N ILE A 153 21.42 -12.19 -8.19
CA ILE A 153 22.10 -11.31 -9.14
C ILE A 153 23.15 -10.54 -8.34
N ASP A 154 24.35 -10.42 -8.89
CA ASP A 154 25.44 -9.67 -8.25
C ASP A 154 24.99 -8.23 -7.93
N GLY A 155 25.29 -7.77 -6.73
CA GLY A 155 24.86 -6.45 -6.26
C GLY A 155 23.43 -6.39 -5.71
N TRP A 156 22.66 -7.49 -5.75
CA TRP A 156 21.30 -7.58 -5.21
C TRP A 156 21.17 -8.64 -4.12
N HIS A 157 20.33 -8.37 -3.13
CA HIS A 157 20.02 -9.32 -2.06
C HIS A 157 18.54 -9.26 -1.67
N GLU A 158 17.98 -10.38 -1.23
CA GLU A 158 16.66 -10.38 -0.59
C GLU A 158 16.79 -9.69 0.78
N ARG A 159 15.90 -8.73 1.05
CA ARG A 159 15.86 -8.06 2.34
C ARG A 159 15.44 -9.05 3.43
N PRO A 160 16.14 -9.07 4.57
CA PRO A 160 15.66 -9.80 5.73
C PRO A 160 14.29 -9.25 6.15
N LYS A 161 13.48 -10.10 6.79
CA LYS A 161 12.18 -9.73 7.34
C LYS A 161 12.32 -9.59 8.86
N PRO A 162 12.90 -8.48 9.37
CA PRO A 162 13.08 -8.31 10.80
C PRO A 162 11.71 -8.32 11.48
N PHE A 163 11.60 -9.04 12.59
CA PHE A 163 10.37 -9.15 13.38
C PHE A 163 9.17 -9.64 12.55
N ALA A 164 9.38 -10.63 11.67
CA ALA A 164 8.35 -11.11 10.76
C ALA A 164 7.05 -11.52 11.48
N ASP A 165 7.11 -12.02 12.72
CA ASP A 165 5.94 -12.36 13.52
C ASP A 165 5.16 -11.12 14.00
N PHE A 166 5.86 -10.00 14.23
CA PHE A 166 5.21 -8.70 14.44
C PHE A 166 4.79 -8.05 13.13
N ARG A 167 5.38 -8.39 11.99
CA ARG A 167 5.09 -7.80 10.67
C ARG A 167 4.56 -8.87 9.71
N GLU A 168 3.43 -9.49 10.05
CA GLU A 168 2.84 -10.57 9.22
C GLU A 168 2.71 -10.20 7.74
N VAL A 169 2.35 -8.95 7.44
CA VAL A 169 2.28 -8.45 6.06
C VAL A 169 3.60 -8.57 5.29
N SER A 170 4.76 -8.43 5.95
CA SER A 170 6.07 -8.56 5.29
C SER A 170 6.38 -10.00 4.88
N LYS A 171 5.67 -10.99 5.44
CA LYS A 171 5.73 -12.39 4.99
C LYS A 171 4.95 -12.62 3.69
N ARG A 172 4.20 -11.62 3.19
CA ARG A 172 3.40 -11.71 1.97
C ARG A 172 4.15 -11.19 0.75
N VAL A 173 5.11 -10.29 0.93
CA VAL A 173 5.89 -9.68 -0.16
C VAL A 173 7.38 -9.95 0.06
N ARG A 174 8.10 -10.29 -1.01
CA ARG A 174 9.56 -10.38 -1.04
C ARG A 174 10.10 -9.09 -1.64
N PHE A 175 11.12 -8.53 -1.01
CA PHE A 175 11.81 -7.33 -1.47
C PHE A 175 13.26 -7.66 -1.75
N PHE A 176 13.76 -7.25 -2.91
CA PHE A 176 15.15 -7.39 -3.32
C PHE A 176 15.73 -6.01 -3.52
N SER A 177 16.83 -5.67 -2.85
CA SER A 177 17.47 -4.36 -2.94
C SER A 177 18.87 -4.45 -3.50
N THR A 178 19.36 -3.31 -3.97
CA THR A 178 20.77 -3.14 -4.26
C THR A 178 21.60 -3.16 -2.96
N ASN A 179 22.88 -3.49 -3.10
CA ASN A 179 23.87 -3.36 -2.02
C ASN A 179 24.28 -1.89 -1.80
N GLU A 180 23.89 -0.98 -2.70
CA GLU A 180 24.11 0.45 -2.53
C GLU A 180 23.33 0.97 -1.32
N PHE A 181 23.99 1.81 -0.55
CA PHE A 181 23.50 2.28 0.73
C PHE A 181 23.48 3.79 0.75
N THR A 182 22.32 4.36 1.00
CA THR A 182 22.16 5.78 1.31
C THR A 182 21.07 5.88 2.36
N PRO A 183 21.38 6.26 3.61
CA PRO A 183 20.40 6.36 4.68
C PRO A 183 19.16 7.14 4.23
N GLY A 184 17.98 6.54 4.41
CA GLY A 184 16.70 7.13 4.03
C GLY A 184 16.29 6.90 2.58
N ILE A 185 17.12 6.26 1.75
CA ILE A 185 16.80 5.90 0.36
C ILE A 185 16.90 4.40 0.18
N VAL A 186 15.81 3.77 -0.29
CA VAL A 186 15.79 2.33 -0.58
C VAL A 186 15.20 2.09 -1.95
N THR A 187 15.88 1.28 -2.75
CA THR A 187 15.35 0.73 -3.99
C THR A 187 15.01 -0.74 -3.80
N ASN A 188 13.84 -1.15 -4.29
CA ASN A 188 13.39 -2.52 -4.17
C ASN A 188 12.68 -3.01 -5.45
N TRP A 189 13.03 -4.20 -5.90
CA TRP A 189 12.10 -5.05 -6.65
C TRP A 189 11.22 -5.83 -5.67
N ALA A 190 9.91 -5.74 -5.86
CA ALA A 190 8.92 -6.41 -5.02
C ALA A 190 8.14 -7.47 -5.80
N THR A 191 7.87 -8.61 -5.18
CA THR A 191 6.96 -9.65 -5.70
C THR A 191 6.23 -10.34 -4.56
N PHE A 192 5.06 -10.93 -4.82
CA PHE A 192 4.37 -11.71 -3.80
C PHE A 192 5.17 -12.98 -3.46
N THR A 193 5.11 -13.37 -2.19
CA THR A 193 5.78 -14.59 -1.70
C THR A 193 5.08 -15.85 -2.24
N ASN A 194 3.76 -15.78 -2.41
CA ASN A 194 3.00 -16.84 -3.06
C ASN A 194 3.16 -16.71 -4.59
N PRO A 195 3.79 -17.69 -5.26
CA PRO A 195 4.18 -17.56 -6.67
C PRO A 195 3.00 -17.56 -7.65
N VAL A 196 1.81 -17.95 -7.20
CA VAL A 196 0.59 -17.90 -8.02
C VAL A 196 -0.04 -16.51 -8.05
N GLU A 197 0.34 -15.64 -7.11
CA GLU A 197 -0.20 -14.29 -7.01
C GLU A 197 0.60 -13.32 -7.88
N LYS A 198 -0.11 -12.30 -8.38
CA LYS A 198 0.45 -11.21 -9.18
C LYS A 198 0.10 -9.88 -8.53
N VAL A 199 0.97 -8.90 -8.70
CA VAL A 199 0.74 -7.52 -8.30
C VAL A 199 -0.35 -6.94 -9.21
N THR A 200 -1.55 -6.74 -8.66
CA THR A 200 -2.66 -6.06 -9.36
C THR A 200 -2.55 -4.54 -9.21
N ASN A 201 -3.39 -3.79 -9.93
CA ASN A 201 -3.47 -2.33 -9.80
C ASN A 201 -3.69 -1.88 -8.34
N GLU A 202 -4.53 -2.58 -7.57
CA GLU A 202 -4.77 -2.27 -6.16
C GLU A 202 -3.64 -2.75 -5.24
N ALA A 203 -2.82 -3.72 -5.66
CA ALA A 203 -1.65 -4.13 -4.88
C ALA A 203 -0.52 -3.09 -4.92
N ILE A 204 -0.54 -2.15 -5.87
CA ILE A 204 0.45 -1.06 -5.97
C ILE A 204 0.49 -0.27 -4.66
N VAL A 205 -0.66 0.08 -4.08
CA VAL A 205 -0.71 0.87 -2.83
C VAL A 205 -0.20 0.09 -1.62
N LEU A 206 -0.37 -1.25 -1.60
CA LEU A 206 0.25 -2.10 -0.58
C LEU A 206 1.77 -2.04 -0.68
N ILE A 207 2.34 -2.23 -1.88
CA ILE A 207 3.79 -2.20 -2.07
C ILE A 207 4.35 -0.81 -1.76
N ALA A 208 3.65 0.26 -2.15
CA ALA A 208 4.04 1.64 -1.85
C ALA A 208 4.13 1.93 -0.34
N ASP A 209 3.30 1.28 0.47
CA ASP A 209 3.27 1.43 1.94
C ASP A 209 4.22 0.47 2.68
N LEU A 210 4.87 -0.44 1.96
CA LEU A 210 5.87 -1.36 2.52
C LEU A 210 7.28 -0.81 2.32
N PHE A 211 7.65 0.16 3.16
CA PHE A 211 8.97 0.84 3.17
C PHE A 211 10.10 0.02 3.83
N VAL A 212 10.15 -1.29 3.57
CA VAL A 212 11.14 -2.19 4.16
C VAL A 212 12.56 -1.70 3.84
N GLY A 213 13.38 -1.53 4.88
CA GLY A 213 14.77 -1.09 4.76
C GLY A 213 14.99 0.39 5.08
N VAL A 214 13.98 1.27 5.01
CA VAL A 214 14.20 2.72 5.17
C VAL A 214 14.67 3.05 6.58
N ILE A 215 13.95 2.56 7.59
CA ILE A 215 14.33 2.78 9.00
C ILE A 215 15.56 1.96 9.34
N GLU A 216 15.62 0.70 8.89
CA GLU A 216 16.74 -0.20 9.13
C GLU A 216 18.09 0.41 8.69
N GLN A 217 18.08 1.29 7.67
CA GLN A 217 19.25 2.03 7.22
C GLN A 217 19.51 3.33 8.00
N MET A 218 18.47 4.05 8.45
CA MET A 218 18.62 5.33 9.16
C MET A 218 18.89 5.17 10.67
N ASP A 219 18.33 4.12 11.27
CA ASP A 219 18.51 3.76 12.68
C ASP A 219 18.65 2.23 12.76
N PRO A 220 19.87 1.68 12.52
CA PRO A 220 20.12 0.25 12.63
C PRO A 220 19.80 -0.30 14.04
N ASP A 221 19.90 0.56 15.07
CA ASP A 221 19.62 0.24 16.47
C ASP A 221 18.12 0.34 16.83
N ALA A 222 17.27 0.89 15.96
CA ALA A 222 15.80 0.85 16.11
C ALA A 222 15.27 -0.59 16.18
N TRP A 223 16.12 -1.55 15.81
CA TRP A 223 15.81 -2.95 15.59
C TRP A 223 16.61 -3.89 16.51
N GLY A 224 17.14 -3.40 17.64
CA GLY A 224 17.86 -4.20 18.64
C GLY A 224 17.04 -4.56 19.91
N ASP A 225 17.45 -5.63 20.59
CA ASP A 225 16.95 -6.03 21.91
C ASP A 225 17.30 -4.95 22.95
N SER A 226 16.38 -4.00 23.18
CA SER A 226 16.41 -3.21 24.41
C SER A 226 15.94 -4.13 25.55
N GLY A 227 16.91 -4.57 26.36
CA GLY A 227 16.74 -5.61 27.37
C GLY A 227 15.47 -5.49 28.22
N SER A 228 14.81 -6.65 28.40
CA SER A 228 13.68 -7.02 29.28
C SER A 228 12.40 -7.52 28.59
N SER A 229 12.24 -7.33 27.28
CA SER A 229 11.09 -7.86 26.52
C SER A 229 11.35 -9.29 26.01
N LYS A 230 10.43 -10.23 26.27
CA LYS A 230 10.49 -11.63 25.77
C LYS A 230 10.19 -11.79 24.28
N THR A 231 9.88 -10.70 23.58
CA THR A 231 9.70 -10.69 22.12
C THR A 231 10.49 -9.53 21.55
N PRO A 232 11.40 -9.77 20.59
CA PRO A 232 12.01 -8.69 19.83
C PRO A 232 10.83 -7.90 19.22
N SER A 233 10.72 -6.61 19.53
CA SER A 233 9.75 -5.72 18.90
C SER A 233 10.48 -4.49 18.42
N SER A 234 10.12 -4.00 17.23
CA SER A 234 10.51 -2.66 16.77
C SER A 234 10.49 -1.65 17.91
N ARG A 235 11.50 -0.78 18.02
CA ARG A 235 11.43 0.35 18.96
C ARG A 235 10.24 1.27 18.63
N TYR A 236 9.89 1.37 17.34
CA TYR A 236 8.86 2.28 16.86
C TYR A 236 7.75 1.60 16.06
N TRP A 237 6.53 2.12 16.16
CA TRP A 237 5.45 1.92 15.22
C TRP A 237 5.25 3.19 14.40
N TYR A 238 4.86 3.02 13.15
CA TYR A 238 4.77 4.10 12.18
C TYR A 238 3.33 4.29 11.68
N PRO A 239 2.42 4.88 12.48
CA PRO A 239 1.08 5.14 12.03
C PRO A 239 1.10 6.22 10.94
N THR A 240 0.65 5.85 9.76
CA THR A 240 0.36 6.76 8.65
C THR A 240 -0.74 7.74 9.07
N LEU A 241 -0.55 9.03 8.77
CA LEU A 241 -1.55 10.09 8.92
C LEU A 241 -2.28 10.33 7.61
N SER A 242 -1.52 10.36 6.51
CA SER A 242 -2.05 10.50 5.16
C SER A 242 -1.22 9.72 4.14
N LEU A 243 -1.88 9.17 3.12
CA LEU A 243 -1.26 8.51 1.98
C LEU A 243 -1.89 9.04 0.70
N SER A 244 -1.06 9.51 -0.23
CA SER A 244 -1.47 9.89 -1.58
C SER A 244 -0.82 8.96 -2.60
N LEU A 245 -1.59 8.39 -3.52
CA LEU A 245 -1.09 7.58 -4.64
C LEU A 245 -1.60 8.19 -5.94
N ASP A 246 -0.70 8.42 -6.90
CA ASP A 246 -1.05 8.82 -8.26
C ASP A 246 -0.53 7.76 -9.24
N VAL A 247 -1.46 7.05 -9.88
CA VAL A 247 -1.17 6.03 -10.88
C VAL A 247 -1.01 6.69 -12.23
N LYS A 248 0.06 6.34 -12.94
CA LYS A 248 0.41 6.88 -14.27
C LYS A 248 0.16 5.89 -15.39
N LYS A 249 0.14 4.59 -15.05
CA LYS A 249 -0.06 3.48 -15.98
C LYS A 249 -0.82 2.36 -15.26
N ALA A 250 -1.74 1.71 -15.97
CA ALA A 250 -2.37 0.49 -15.47
C ALA A 250 -1.42 -0.71 -15.66
N LEU A 251 -1.40 -1.61 -14.68
CA LEU A 251 -0.81 -2.93 -14.88
C LEU A 251 -1.70 -3.78 -15.80
N PRO A 252 -1.14 -4.81 -16.47
CA PRO A 252 -1.93 -5.80 -17.21
C PRO A 252 -3.06 -6.38 -16.35
N LYS A 253 -4.13 -6.83 -16.99
CA LYS A 253 -5.33 -7.35 -16.29
C LYS A 253 -5.01 -8.54 -15.39
N GLU A 254 -4.09 -9.38 -15.80
CA GLU A 254 -3.56 -10.53 -15.05
C GLU A 254 -2.59 -10.13 -13.92
N GLY A 255 -2.22 -8.85 -13.83
CA GLY A 255 -1.22 -8.31 -12.93
C GLY A 255 0.21 -8.49 -13.43
N SER A 256 1.16 -7.90 -12.73
CA SER A 256 2.59 -8.06 -13.00
C SER A 256 3.24 -8.94 -11.94
N LYS A 257 4.35 -9.62 -12.27
CA LYS A 257 5.08 -10.41 -11.27
C LYS A 257 5.91 -9.50 -10.37
N TRP A 258 6.48 -8.45 -10.94
CA TRP A 258 7.40 -7.55 -10.27
C TRP A 258 6.96 -6.10 -10.37
N VAL A 259 7.20 -5.36 -9.31
CA VAL A 259 7.11 -3.90 -9.32
C VAL A 259 8.34 -3.34 -8.62
N PHE A 260 8.97 -2.35 -9.25
CA PHE A 260 10.08 -1.63 -8.64
C PHE A 260 9.56 -0.46 -7.81
N SER A 261 10.23 -0.16 -6.70
CA SER A 261 9.99 1.03 -5.90
C SER A 261 11.32 1.68 -5.51
N LYS A 262 11.40 3.00 -5.62
CA LYS A 262 12.41 3.83 -4.95
C LYS A 262 11.70 4.63 -3.88
N VAL A 263 12.00 4.34 -2.62
CA VAL A 263 11.48 4.99 -1.43
C VAL A 263 12.52 5.98 -0.92
N HIS A 264 12.11 7.20 -0.60
CA HIS A 264 12.96 8.26 -0.08
C HIS A 264 12.27 8.95 1.09
N CYS A 265 12.87 8.88 2.27
CA CYS A 265 12.50 9.67 3.44
C CYS A 265 13.21 11.03 3.37
N GLN A 266 12.47 12.14 3.29
CA GLN A 266 13.08 13.46 3.16
C GLN A 266 13.45 14.06 4.51
N GLN A 267 12.63 13.85 5.55
CA GLN A 267 12.91 14.34 6.89
C GLN A 267 12.28 13.48 7.99
N VAL A 268 13.07 13.18 9.02
CA VAL A 268 12.55 12.75 10.32
C VAL A 268 12.80 13.87 11.33
N LYS A 269 11.74 14.44 11.90
CA LYS A 269 11.86 15.52 12.88
C LYS A 269 10.74 15.44 13.90
N ASN A 270 11.12 15.45 15.19
CA ASN A 270 10.19 15.44 16.32
C ASN A 270 9.14 14.31 16.25
N GLY A 271 9.55 13.12 15.81
CA GLY A 271 8.67 11.95 15.70
C GLY A 271 7.66 12.02 14.54
N ARG A 272 7.81 12.96 13.61
CA ARG A 272 7.09 12.99 12.33
C ARG A 272 8.07 12.74 11.19
N TRP A 273 7.60 12.02 10.18
CA TRP A 273 8.40 11.70 9.02
C TRP A 273 7.54 11.55 7.76
N ASP A 274 8.21 11.45 6.63
CA ASP A 274 7.59 11.35 5.32
C ASP A 274 8.24 10.24 4.48
N LEU A 275 7.52 9.81 3.46
CA LEU A 275 8.02 8.92 2.43
C LEU A 275 7.57 9.44 1.07
N GLN A 276 8.50 9.51 0.13
CA GLN A 276 8.25 9.68 -1.30
C GLN A 276 8.61 8.38 -2.01
N VAL A 277 7.68 7.83 -2.78
CA VAL A 277 7.86 6.56 -3.49
C VAL A 277 7.66 6.78 -4.98
N THR A 278 8.66 6.45 -5.78
CA THR A 278 8.54 6.31 -7.24
C THR A 278 8.45 4.83 -7.56
N MET A 279 7.43 4.42 -8.31
CA MET A 279 7.21 3.03 -8.68
C MET A 279 7.33 2.83 -10.18
N LEU A 280 8.02 1.79 -10.59
CA LEU A 280 8.20 1.43 -12.00
C LEU A 280 7.71 0.01 -12.24
N ASP A 281 7.25 -0.27 -13.46
CA ASP A 281 6.95 -1.63 -13.88
C ASP A 281 8.20 -2.40 -14.32
N GLU A 282 8.01 -3.64 -14.78
CA GLU A 282 9.07 -4.54 -15.28
C GLU A 282 9.86 -3.98 -16.47
N ASP A 283 9.25 -3.06 -17.24
CA ASP A 283 9.84 -2.44 -18.42
C ASP A 283 10.52 -1.09 -18.08
N GLY A 284 10.54 -0.70 -16.80
CA GLY A 284 11.12 0.56 -16.34
C GLY A 284 10.27 1.79 -16.67
N GLU A 285 8.98 1.61 -16.95
CA GLU A 285 8.04 2.70 -17.15
C GLU A 285 7.48 3.19 -15.82
N LEU A 286 7.19 4.49 -15.74
CA LEU A 286 6.64 5.08 -14.52
C LEU A 286 5.24 4.53 -14.30
N LEU A 287 5.09 3.75 -13.23
CA LEU A 287 3.84 3.11 -12.85
C LEU A 287 3.00 4.02 -11.96
N ALA A 288 3.60 4.51 -10.88
CA ALA A 288 2.92 5.36 -9.91
C ALA A 288 3.90 6.19 -9.09
N THR A 289 3.39 7.24 -8.46
CA THR A 289 4.07 7.97 -7.38
C THR A 289 3.22 7.91 -6.13
N CYS A 290 3.84 7.78 -4.96
CA CYS A 290 3.15 7.80 -3.67
C CYS A 290 3.86 8.73 -2.70
N SER A 291 3.09 9.44 -1.87
CA SER A 291 3.62 10.24 -0.77
C SER A 291 2.88 9.92 0.51
N GLN A 292 3.62 9.92 1.63
CA GLN A 292 3.06 9.65 2.94
C GLN A 292 3.54 10.65 3.97
N VAL A 293 2.66 10.94 4.91
CA VAL A 293 3.04 11.57 6.18
C VAL A 293 2.70 10.59 7.28
N ALA A 294 3.66 10.30 8.14
CA ALA A 294 3.50 9.34 9.22
C ALA A 294 4.12 9.87 10.51
N LEU A 295 3.79 9.22 11.62
CA LEU A 295 4.49 9.41 12.89
C LEU A 295 5.48 8.28 13.11
N MET A 296 6.44 8.52 13.99
CA MET A 296 7.34 7.54 14.58
C MET A 296 7.09 7.57 16.08
N VAL A 297 6.45 6.54 16.61
CA VAL A 297 5.96 6.50 18.00
C VAL A 297 6.35 5.17 18.64
N ASP A 298 6.35 5.09 19.96
CA ASP A 298 6.65 3.85 20.67
C ASP A 298 5.77 2.67 20.20
N ALA A 299 6.38 1.52 19.92
CA ALA A 299 5.69 0.36 19.37
C ALA A 299 4.58 -0.21 20.28
N SER A 300 4.64 0.01 21.58
CA SER A 300 3.57 -0.40 22.52
C SER A 300 2.21 0.21 22.16
N ARG A 301 2.19 1.38 21.49
CA ARG A 301 0.95 2.02 21.01
C ARG A 301 0.21 1.18 19.97
N ASN A 302 0.92 0.32 19.23
CA ASN A 302 0.32 -0.59 18.26
C ASN A 302 -0.61 -1.60 18.95
N LEU A 303 -0.15 -2.16 20.07
CA LEU A 303 -0.84 -3.23 20.81
C LEU A 303 -1.94 -2.74 21.75
N LYS A 304 -1.93 -1.46 22.15
CA LYS A 304 -2.96 -0.88 23.01
C LYS A 304 -4.34 -0.94 22.34
N PRO A 305 -5.42 -1.29 23.05
CA PRO A 305 -6.79 -1.18 22.53
C PRO A 305 -7.09 0.25 22.04
N ARG A 306 -8.05 0.38 21.12
CA ARG A 306 -8.60 1.70 20.77
C ARG A 306 -9.19 2.33 22.04
N GLY A 307 -8.87 3.59 22.31
CA GLY A 307 -9.57 4.35 23.35
C GLY A 307 -11.04 4.49 22.98
N LYS A 308 -11.94 4.54 23.97
CA LYS A 308 -13.34 4.91 23.73
C LYS A 308 -13.36 6.29 23.08
N ARG A 309 -13.93 6.41 21.88
CA ARG A 309 -14.18 7.70 21.22
C ARG A 309 -15.69 7.86 21.11
N GLU A 310 -16.19 9.00 21.57
CA GLU A 310 -17.58 9.37 21.31
C GLU A 310 -17.79 9.49 19.80
N GLN A 311 -18.94 9.05 19.30
CA GLN A 311 -19.34 9.38 17.94
C GLN A 311 -19.46 10.89 17.89
N SER A 312 -18.63 11.55 17.08
CA SER A 312 -18.88 12.94 16.75
C SER A 312 -20.15 12.95 15.90
N ASP A 313 -21.29 13.27 16.52
CA ASP A 313 -22.44 13.75 15.79
C ASP A 313 -21.98 15.01 15.07
N ALA A 314 -21.62 14.85 13.79
CA ALA A 314 -21.25 15.96 12.94
C ALA A 314 -22.50 16.83 12.78
N LYS A 315 -22.66 17.81 13.68
CA LYS A 315 -23.52 18.96 13.43
C LYS A 315 -22.80 19.79 12.37
N LEU A 316 -23.16 19.54 11.11
CA LEU A 316 -22.97 20.47 10.01
C LEU A 316 -23.84 21.71 10.24
#